data_AF-A0A847UB01-F1
#
_entry.id   AF-A0A847UB01-F1
#
_cell.length_a   1.000
_cell.length_b   1.000
_cell.length_c   1.000
_cell.angle_alpha   90.00
_cell.angle_beta   90.00
_cell.angle_gamma   90.00
#
_symmetry.space_group_name_H-M   'P 1'
#
loop_
_entity.id
_entity.type
_entity.pdbx_description
1 polymer ?
#
loop_
_entity_poly.entity_id
_entity_poly.type
_entity_poly.pdbx_seq_one_letter_code
_entity_poly.pdbx_strand_id
1 'polypeptide(L)'
;MAALRDALIETMLLDEEQFRRRLPDLVDTHQLRTVDPDHAGDSPAGIIRALDGFETGSGTPFERGYIAKMVRLGTAPLGLALTGPAYQDNPVRYATQMLQEMTGYSLATLRGENLRLLQGPATDPEAVATLQEGIDIWERRTVELWNYRADGTRFKNRVTIVPLTGPDGSITNWLGVQRAIDSANS
;
A
#
# COMPACT_ATOMS: atom_id res chain seq x y z
N MET A 1 16.43 0.48 -5.96
CA MET A 1 15.04 -0.04 -5.92
C MET A 1 14.67 -0.73 -4.61
N ALA A 2 15.49 -1.61 -4.02
CA ALA A 2 15.26 -2.09 -2.64
C ALA A 2 15.28 -0.90 -1.65
N ALA A 3 16.28 -0.03 -1.77
CA ALA A 3 16.41 1.18 -0.96
C ALA A 3 15.16 2.08 -0.93
N LEU A 4 14.48 2.30 -2.07
CA LEU A 4 13.26 3.12 -2.10
C LEU A 4 12.11 2.46 -1.33
N ARG A 5 11.93 1.13 -1.48
CA ARG A 5 10.89 0.41 -0.75
C ARG A 5 11.08 0.55 0.74
N ASP A 6 12.30 0.30 1.22
CA ASP A 6 12.61 0.35 2.64
C ASP A 6 12.43 1.77 3.18
N ALA A 7 12.97 2.78 2.49
CA ALA A 7 12.80 4.18 2.86
C ALA A 7 11.32 4.62 2.89
N LEU A 8 10.51 4.17 1.92
CA LEU A 8 9.08 4.46 1.88
C LEU A 8 8.35 3.77 3.05
N ILE A 9 8.62 2.50 3.32
CA ILE A 9 8.02 1.77 4.45
C ILE A 9 8.37 2.46 5.76
N GLU A 10 9.65 2.75 6.00
CA GLU A 10 10.11 3.45 7.20
C GLU A 10 9.40 4.79 7.36
N THR A 11 9.29 5.57 6.27
CA THR A 11 8.59 6.85 6.28
C THR A 11 7.10 6.69 6.60
N MET A 12 6.43 5.67 6.06
CA MET A 12 5.02 5.39 6.32
C MET A 12 4.72 5.06 7.78
N LEU A 13 5.65 4.40 8.47
CA LEU A 13 5.54 3.98 9.86
C LEU A 13 5.76 5.11 10.88
N LEU A 14 6.30 6.25 10.45
CA LEU A 14 6.44 7.45 11.28
C LEU A 14 5.07 8.02 11.69
N ASP A 15 5.00 8.82 12.76
CA ASP A 15 3.79 9.61 13.02
C ASP A 15 3.54 10.69 11.93
N GLU A 16 2.39 11.37 11.95
CA GLU A 16 2.04 12.37 10.92
C GLU A 16 3.01 13.56 10.87
N GLU A 17 3.57 13.97 12.01
CA GLU A 17 4.50 15.10 12.04
C GLU A 17 5.85 14.70 11.47
N GLN A 18 6.39 13.57 11.91
CA GLN A 18 7.63 12.99 11.43
C GLN A 18 7.54 12.62 9.95
N PHE A 19 6.42 12.03 9.49
CA PHE A 19 6.16 11.74 8.09
C PHE A 19 6.27 13.02 7.24
N ARG A 20 5.57 14.10 7.62
CA ARG A 20 5.61 15.38 6.88
C ARG A 20 7.01 15.98 6.84
N ARG A 21 7.78 15.88 7.92
CA ARG A 21 9.17 16.33 7.96
C ARG A 21 10.10 15.49 7.08
N ARG A 22 9.82 14.18 6.96
CA ARG A 22 10.65 13.23 6.19
C ARG A 22 10.33 13.21 4.71
N LEU A 23 9.09 13.51 4.33
CA LEU A 23 8.60 13.39 2.95
C LEU A 23 9.42 14.18 1.92
N PRO A 24 9.80 15.47 2.14
CA PRO A 24 10.61 16.20 1.17
C PRO A 24 11.95 15.51 0.86
N ASP A 25 12.65 15.04 1.90
CA ASP A 25 13.93 14.33 1.71
C ASP A 25 13.74 12.98 0.99
N LEU A 26 12.66 12.26 1.27
CA LEU A 26 12.31 11.03 0.55
C LEU A 26 12.08 11.32 -0.95
N VAL A 27 11.35 12.40 -1.26
CA VAL A 27 11.07 12.84 -2.64
C VAL A 27 12.36 13.21 -3.36
N ASP A 28 13.21 14.03 -2.73
CA ASP A 28 14.47 14.50 -3.32
C ASP A 28 15.46 13.35 -3.53
N THR A 29 15.69 12.54 -2.48
CA THR A 29 16.66 11.43 -2.50
C THR A 29 16.32 10.39 -3.58
N HIS A 30 15.04 10.10 -3.77
CA HIS A 30 14.59 9.09 -4.73
C HIS A 30 14.01 9.65 -6.03
N GLN A 31 14.10 10.97 -6.22
CA GLN A 31 13.61 11.67 -7.41
C GLN A 31 12.13 11.35 -7.72
N LEU A 32 11.28 11.38 -6.70
CA LEU A 32 9.84 11.10 -6.82
C LEU A 32 9.10 12.30 -7.41
N ARG A 33 9.44 12.70 -8.64
CA ARG A 33 9.01 13.97 -9.26
C ARG A 33 7.50 14.17 -9.38
N THR A 34 6.74 13.08 -9.36
CA THR A 34 5.27 13.07 -9.44
C THR A 34 4.60 13.14 -8.07
N VAL A 35 5.36 12.96 -6.99
CA VAL A 35 4.90 13.13 -5.62
C VAL A 35 5.11 14.59 -5.28
N ASP A 36 4.01 15.28 -4.99
CA ASP A 36 4.06 16.64 -4.48
C ASP A 36 4.19 16.59 -2.94
N PRO A 37 5.37 16.89 -2.37
CA PRO A 37 5.56 16.89 -0.93
C PRO A 37 4.75 18.01 -0.24
N ASP A 38 4.38 19.05 -0.98
CA ASP A 38 3.72 20.25 -0.49
C ASP A 38 2.20 20.20 -0.69
N HIS A 39 1.55 19.20 -0.08
CA HIS A 39 0.11 19.29 0.24
C HIS A 39 -0.11 20.15 1.49
N ALA A 40 0.53 21.32 1.53
CA ALA A 40 0.98 22.02 2.73
C ALA A 40 -0.11 22.59 3.67
N GLY A 41 -1.40 22.35 3.40
CA GLY A 41 -2.51 22.84 4.23
C GLY A 41 -3.51 21.79 4.71
N ASP A 42 -3.52 20.60 4.11
CA ASP A 42 -4.66 19.70 4.29
C ASP A 42 -4.43 18.72 5.44
N SER A 43 -5.24 18.88 6.49
CA SER A 43 -5.38 17.86 7.53
C SER A 43 -5.73 16.50 6.90
N PRO A 44 -5.41 15.35 7.53
CA PRO A 44 -5.85 14.04 7.04
C PRO A 44 -7.36 13.98 6.71
N ALA A 45 -8.18 14.70 7.48
CA ALA A 45 -9.62 14.82 7.22
C ALA A 45 -9.95 15.63 5.96
N GLY A 46 -9.18 16.68 5.65
CA GLY A 46 -9.31 17.48 4.43
C GLY A 46 -8.95 16.67 3.18
N ILE A 47 -7.84 15.93 3.24
CA ILE A 47 -7.42 15.04 2.16
C ILE A 47 -8.49 13.98 1.86
N ILE A 48 -9.00 13.32 2.91
CA ILE A 48 -10.00 12.26 2.73
C ILE A 48 -11.31 12.81 2.19
N ARG A 49 -11.71 14.03 2.60
CA ARG A 49 -12.90 14.71 2.04
C ARG A 49 -12.79 14.97 0.55
N ALA A 50 -11.57 15.20 0.05
CA ALA A 50 -11.32 15.42 -1.37
C ALA A 50 -11.21 14.11 -2.18
N LEU A 51 -11.18 12.94 -1.52
CA LEU A 51 -11.17 11.66 -2.21
C LEU A 51 -12.58 11.27 -2.66
N ASP A 52 -12.82 11.31 -3.97
CA ASP A 52 -14.04 10.79 -4.57
C ASP A 52 -14.31 9.34 -4.13
N GLY A 53 -15.54 9.08 -3.67
CA GLY A 53 -15.98 7.76 -3.23
C GLY A 53 -15.56 7.36 -1.81
N PHE A 54 -14.83 8.21 -1.07
CA PHE A 54 -14.53 7.99 0.35
C PHE A 54 -15.56 8.75 1.21
N GLU A 55 -16.49 8.03 1.84
CA GLU A 55 -17.48 8.68 2.71
C GLU A 55 -16.79 9.34 3.91
N THR A 56 -17.10 10.62 4.14
CA THR A 56 -16.71 11.37 5.34
C THR A 56 -17.15 10.64 6.60
N GLY A 57 -16.23 9.95 7.26
CA GLY A 57 -16.49 9.16 8.47
C GLY A 57 -16.18 7.68 8.35
N SER A 58 -15.90 7.17 7.15
CA SER A 58 -15.44 5.80 6.96
C SER A 58 -14.01 5.59 7.48
N GLY A 59 -13.79 4.44 8.13
CA GLY A 59 -12.52 4.05 8.75
C GLY A 59 -12.20 4.71 10.10
N THR A 60 -11.31 4.12 10.87
CA THR A 60 -10.86 4.61 12.18
C THR A 60 -9.92 5.83 12.03
N PRO A 61 -9.70 6.66 13.08
CA PRO A 61 -8.68 7.72 13.03
C PRO A 61 -7.30 7.22 12.60
N PHE A 62 -6.95 6.00 13.00
CA PHE A 62 -5.72 5.32 12.61
C PHE A 62 -5.65 5.07 11.10
N GLU A 63 -6.69 4.44 10.54
CA GLU A 63 -6.77 4.19 9.09
C GLU A 63 -6.72 5.50 8.29
N ARG A 64 -7.43 6.54 8.76
CA ARG A 64 -7.43 7.86 8.11
C ARG A 64 -6.04 8.50 8.06
N GLY A 65 -5.23 8.35 9.10
CA GLY A 65 -3.85 8.83 9.10
C GLY A 65 -3.02 8.15 8.00
N TYR A 66 -3.10 6.82 7.89
CA TYR A 66 -2.39 6.08 6.85
C TYR A 66 -2.88 6.41 5.44
N ILE A 67 -4.19 6.56 5.26
CA ILE A 67 -4.77 6.94 3.96
C ILE A 67 -4.25 8.31 3.53
N ALA A 68 -4.23 9.31 4.42
CA ALA A 68 -3.71 10.63 4.10
C ALA A 68 -2.24 10.62 3.66
N LYS A 69 -1.40 9.77 4.29
CA LYS A 69 -0.01 9.55 3.85
C LYS A 69 0.06 8.88 2.48
N MET A 70 -0.78 7.86 2.24
CA MET A 70 -0.83 7.15 0.95
C MET A 70 -1.28 8.05 -0.20
N VAL A 71 -2.22 8.96 0.03
CA VAL A 71 -2.64 9.94 -0.99
C VAL A 71 -1.47 10.79 -1.44
N ARG A 72 -0.67 11.31 -0.50
CA ARG A 72 0.53 12.10 -0.80
C ARG A 72 1.55 11.30 -1.61
N LEU A 73 1.67 10.00 -1.35
CA LEU A 73 2.54 9.09 -2.09
C LEU A 73 1.84 8.41 -3.29
N GLY A 74 0.67 8.89 -3.71
CA GLY A 74 -0.22 8.16 -4.63
C GLY A 74 0.41 7.80 -5.98
N THR A 75 1.36 8.62 -6.43
CA THR A 75 2.09 8.52 -7.70
C THR A 75 3.53 8.01 -7.56
N ALA A 76 3.95 7.63 -6.35
CA ALA A 76 5.24 6.98 -6.15
C ALA A 76 5.30 5.69 -6.99
N PRO A 77 6.48 5.25 -7.46
CA PRO A 77 6.62 4.07 -8.34
C PRO A 77 6.48 2.74 -7.58
N LEU A 78 5.64 2.73 -6.53
CA LEU A 78 5.26 1.60 -5.71
C LEU A 78 3.75 1.69 -5.46
N GLY A 79 3.02 0.62 -5.78
CA GLY A 79 1.62 0.51 -5.37
C GLY A 79 1.55 0.35 -3.86
N LEU A 80 0.65 1.09 -3.19
CA LEU A 80 0.43 0.96 -1.75
C LEU A 80 -1.03 0.57 -1.50
N ALA A 81 -1.23 -0.36 -0.56
CA ALA A 81 -2.54 -0.72 -0.05
C ALA A 81 -2.56 -0.63 1.47
N LEU A 82 -3.62 -0.05 2.02
CA LEU A 82 -4.00 -0.24 3.42
C LEU A 82 -5.04 -1.35 3.44
N THR A 83 -4.77 -2.44 4.15
CA THR A 83 -5.74 -3.53 4.32
C THR A 83 -6.06 -3.75 5.80
N GLY A 84 -7.22 -4.33 6.06
CA GLY A 84 -7.68 -4.66 7.39
C GLY A 84 -9.17 -4.41 7.59
N PRO A 85 -9.73 -4.85 8.73
CA PRO A 85 -8.97 -5.38 9.85
C PRO A 85 -8.52 -6.83 9.63
N ALA A 86 -7.44 -7.24 10.29
CA ALA A 86 -6.82 -8.56 10.14
C ALA A 86 -7.79 -9.72 10.43
N TYR A 87 -8.71 -9.53 11.38
CA TYR A 87 -9.74 -10.51 11.74
C TYR A 87 -10.92 -10.59 10.74
N GLN A 88 -10.94 -9.77 9.69
CA GLN A 88 -11.97 -9.78 8.65
C GLN A 88 -11.42 -10.11 7.27
N ASP A 89 -10.41 -10.97 7.20
CA ASP A 89 -9.82 -11.41 5.93
C ASP A 89 -9.04 -10.30 5.19
N ASN A 90 -8.49 -9.33 5.92
CA ASN A 90 -7.64 -8.25 5.37
C ASN A 90 -8.22 -7.53 4.13
N PRO A 91 -9.45 -7.00 4.20
CA PRO A 91 -10.06 -6.32 3.06
C PRO A 91 -9.34 -5.01 2.80
N VAL A 92 -9.20 -4.61 1.54
CA VAL A 92 -8.59 -3.34 1.16
C VAL A 92 -9.46 -2.19 1.68
N ARG A 93 -8.84 -1.31 2.46
CA ARG A 93 -9.41 -0.04 2.90
C ARG A 93 -9.12 1.08 1.91
N TYR A 94 -7.91 1.09 1.36
CA TYR A 94 -7.47 2.06 0.38
C TYR A 94 -6.35 1.51 -0.49
N ALA A 95 -6.29 1.97 -1.74
CA ALA A 95 -5.27 1.63 -2.74
C ALA A 95 -4.84 2.90 -3.48
N THR A 96 -3.53 3.12 -3.59
CA THR A 96 -2.99 4.30 -4.29
C THR A 96 -3.28 4.28 -5.79
N GLN A 97 -3.18 5.44 -6.44
CA GLN A 97 -3.29 5.56 -7.89
C GLN A 97 -2.32 4.60 -8.61
N MET A 98 -1.04 4.54 -8.19
CA MET A 98 -0.08 3.61 -8.76
C MET A 98 -0.52 2.14 -8.65
N LEU A 99 -1.14 1.73 -7.54
CA LEU A 99 -1.63 0.36 -7.38
C LEU A 99 -2.80 0.07 -8.35
N GLN A 100 -3.69 1.04 -8.53
CA GLN A 100 -4.81 0.94 -9.48
C GLN A 100 -4.29 0.84 -10.92
N GLU A 101 -3.38 1.70 -11.33
CA GLU A 101 -2.75 1.68 -12.66
C GLU A 101 -2.01 0.37 -12.91
N MET A 102 -1.21 -0.10 -11.95
CA MET A 102 -0.42 -1.32 -12.07
C MET A 102 -1.30 -2.57 -12.25
N THR A 103 -2.45 -2.61 -11.56
CA THR A 103 -3.33 -3.79 -11.52
C THR A 103 -4.50 -3.71 -12.50
N GLY A 104 -4.82 -2.52 -13.00
CA GLY A 104 -6.02 -2.27 -13.82
C GLY A 104 -7.34 -2.28 -13.04
N TYR A 105 -7.31 -2.46 -11.72
CA TYR A 105 -8.51 -2.40 -10.87
C TYR A 105 -8.72 -0.99 -10.32
N SER A 106 -9.96 -0.52 -10.37
CA SER A 106 -10.34 0.73 -9.72
C SER A 106 -10.33 0.60 -8.19
N LEU A 107 -10.17 1.71 -7.46
CA LEU A 107 -10.36 1.72 -6.00
C LEU A 107 -11.73 1.17 -5.58
N ALA A 108 -12.79 1.47 -6.33
CA ALA A 108 -14.14 0.98 -6.05
C ALA A 108 -14.24 -0.56 -6.13
N THR A 109 -13.47 -1.19 -7.02
CA THR A 109 -13.40 -2.66 -7.14
C THR A 109 -12.48 -3.27 -6.09
N LEU A 110 -11.37 -2.63 -5.77
CA LEU A 110 -10.42 -3.15 -4.78
C LEU A 110 -10.99 -3.05 -3.36
N ARG A 111 -11.70 -1.96 -3.04
CA ARG A 111 -12.17 -1.69 -1.67
C ARG A 111 -13.13 -2.78 -1.20
N GLY A 112 -12.85 -3.34 -0.03
CA GLY A 112 -13.62 -4.43 0.56
C GLY A 112 -13.14 -5.83 0.15
N GLU A 113 -12.32 -5.93 -0.90
CA GLU A 113 -11.77 -7.21 -1.37
C GLU A 113 -10.42 -7.52 -0.74
N ASN A 114 -10.06 -8.80 -0.69
CA ASN A 114 -8.71 -9.22 -0.34
C ASN A 114 -7.82 -9.27 -1.59
N LEU A 115 -6.60 -8.75 -1.52
CA LEU A 115 -5.65 -8.68 -2.66
C LEU A 115 -5.25 -10.04 -3.26
N ARG A 116 -5.65 -11.17 -2.66
CA ARG A 116 -5.61 -12.47 -3.35
C ARG A 116 -6.38 -12.48 -4.66
N LEU A 117 -7.29 -11.52 -4.89
CA LEU A 117 -7.97 -11.29 -6.16
C LEU A 117 -6.99 -11.14 -7.35
N LEU A 118 -5.74 -10.72 -7.08
CA LEU A 118 -4.68 -10.60 -8.08
C LEU A 118 -4.00 -11.95 -8.40
N GLN A 119 -4.29 -13.03 -7.67
CA GLN A 119 -3.69 -14.33 -7.87
C GLN A 119 -4.37 -15.08 -9.02
N GLY A 120 -3.67 -16.03 -9.63
CA GLY A 120 -4.19 -16.84 -10.73
C GLY A 120 -3.34 -18.08 -10.99
N PRO A 121 -3.50 -18.74 -12.16
CA PRO A 121 -2.94 -20.07 -12.38
C PRO A 121 -1.42 -20.20 -12.24
N ALA A 122 -0.66 -19.15 -12.55
CA ALA A 122 0.79 -19.14 -12.42
C ALA A 122 1.30 -18.59 -11.08
N THR A 123 0.41 -18.21 -10.17
CA THR A 123 0.80 -17.73 -8.84
C THR A 123 1.45 -18.88 -8.07
N ASP A 124 2.64 -18.61 -7.54
CA ASP A 124 3.40 -19.57 -6.76
C ASP A 124 2.75 -19.76 -5.36
N PRO A 125 2.25 -20.97 -5.03
CA PRO A 125 1.63 -21.24 -3.74
C PRO A 125 2.61 -21.12 -2.57
N GLU A 126 3.91 -21.37 -2.75
CA GLU A 126 4.90 -21.23 -1.67
C GLU A 126 5.12 -19.76 -1.30
N ALA A 127 5.15 -18.87 -2.30
CA ALA A 127 5.20 -17.43 -2.09
C ALA A 127 3.94 -16.91 -1.37
N VAL A 128 2.77 -17.46 -1.69
CA VAL A 128 1.52 -17.14 -1.00
C VAL A 128 1.55 -17.65 0.45
N ALA A 129 2.03 -18.87 0.68
CA ALA A 129 2.19 -19.43 2.02
C ALA A 129 3.15 -18.59 2.88
N THR A 130 4.25 -18.08 2.30
CA THR A 130 5.18 -17.18 3.00
C THR A 130 4.52 -15.86 3.42
N LEU A 131 3.63 -15.30 2.59
CA LEU A 131 2.85 -14.13 2.97
C LEU A 131 1.85 -14.45 4.09
N GLN A 132 1.16 -15.59 4.00
CA GLN A 132 0.23 -16.03 5.04
C GLN A 132 0.94 -16.24 6.37
N GLU A 133 2.11 -16.88 6.37
CA GLU A 133 2.93 -17.05 7.57
C GLU A 133 3.28 -15.70 8.20
N GLY A 134 3.69 -14.71 7.38
CA GLY A 134 3.94 -13.35 7.86
C GLY A 134 2.72 -12.71 8.52
N ILE A 135 1.54 -12.95 7.98
CA ILE A 135 0.26 -12.50 8.58
C ILE A 135 0.05 -13.18 9.94
N ASP A 136 0.24 -14.50 10.01
CA ASP A 136 -0.02 -15.30 11.21
C ASP A 136 0.91 -14.95 12.37
N ILE A 137 2.17 -14.64 12.08
CA ILE A 137 3.19 -14.30 13.10
C ILE A 137 3.40 -12.79 13.26
N TRP A 138 2.62 -11.96 12.57
CA TRP A 138 2.70 -10.50 12.63
C TRP A 138 4.07 -9.94 12.22
N GLU A 139 4.68 -10.49 11.18
CA GLU A 139 6.00 -10.08 10.70
C GLU A 139 5.95 -9.53 9.27
N ARG A 140 6.89 -8.61 9.01
CA ARG A 140 7.16 -8.16 7.65
C ARG A 140 7.65 -9.33 6.80
N ARG A 141 7.02 -9.55 5.65
CA ARG A 141 7.47 -10.50 4.63
C ARG A 141 7.51 -9.83 3.26
N THR A 142 8.49 -10.22 2.45
CA THR A 142 8.64 -9.78 1.06
C THR A 142 8.80 -11.01 0.17
N VAL A 143 8.00 -11.12 -0.88
CA VAL A 143 8.06 -12.21 -1.84
C VAL A 143 7.92 -11.70 -3.27
N GLU A 144 8.21 -12.56 -4.24
CA GLU A 144 7.87 -12.32 -5.63
C GLU A 144 6.98 -13.43 -6.18
N LEU A 145 5.82 -13.05 -6.69
CA LEU A 145 4.86 -13.99 -7.27
C LEU A 145 4.26 -13.44 -8.56
N TRP A 146 3.66 -14.32 -9.34
CA TRP A 146 2.89 -13.93 -10.51
C TRP A 146 1.51 -13.44 -10.06
N ASN A 147 1.15 -12.24 -10.47
CA ASN A 147 -0.19 -11.71 -10.35
C ASN A 147 -0.80 -11.43 -11.73
N TYR A 148 -2.10 -11.19 -11.73
CA TYR A 148 -2.91 -10.92 -12.91
C TYR A 148 -3.59 -9.57 -12.74
N ARG A 149 -3.59 -8.79 -13.81
CA ARG A 149 -4.34 -7.55 -13.92
C ARG A 149 -5.82 -7.82 -14.18
N ALA A 150 -6.65 -6.79 -14.09
CA ALA A 150 -8.08 -6.88 -14.36
C ALA A 150 -8.41 -7.40 -15.79
N ASP A 151 -7.53 -7.14 -16.77
CA ASP A 151 -7.64 -7.64 -18.14
C ASP A 151 -7.12 -9.09 -18.32
N GLY A 152 -6.66 -9.73 -17.24
CA GLY A 152 -6.05 -11.06 -17.26
C GLY A 152 -4.56 -11.07 -17.64
N THR A 153 -3.94 -9.92 -17.93
CA THR A 153 -2.52 -9.85 -18.24
C THR A 153 -1.68 -10.17 -17.01
N ARG A 154 -0.81 -11.17 -17.14
CA ARG A 154 0.10 -11.59 -16.07
C ARG A 154 1.28 -10.61 -15.90
N PHE A 155 1.70 -10.37 -14.66
CA PHE A 155 2.92 -9.63 -14.33
C PHE A 155 3.60 -10.18 -13.07
N LYS A 156 4.92 -10.03 -12.96
CA LYS A 156 5.65 -10.43 -11.76
C LYS A 156 5.50 -9.29 -10.75
N ASN A 157 4.97 -9.58 -9.58
CA ASN A 157 4.79 -8.62 -8.49
C ASN A 157 5.76 -8.94 -7.36
N ARG A 158 6.61 -7.98 -6.98
CA ARG A 158 7.32 -8.03 -5.70
C ARG A 158 6.50 -7.30 -4.65
N VAL A 159 5.88 -8.06 -3.77
CA VAL A 159 5.00 -7.57 -2.70
C VAL A 159 5.69 -7.65 -1.35
N THR A 160 5.51 -6.62 -0.53
CA THR A 160 5.88 -6.61 0.88
C THR A 160 4.65 -6.32 1.72
N ILE A 161 4.43 -7.11 2.76
CA ILE A 161 3.42 -6.84 3.78
C ILE A 161 4.12 -6.36 5.05
N VAL A 162 3.55 -5.37 5.72
CA VAL A 162 4.07 -4.79 6.96
C VAL A 162 2.91 -4.66 7.94
N PRO A 163 2.98 -5.24 9.15
CA PRO A 163 1.96 -5.07 10.16
C PRO A 163 1.93 -3.62 10.64
N LEU A 164 0.73 -3.08 10.88
CA LEU A 164 0.55 -1.73 11.42
C LEU A 164 -0.02 -1.81 12.83
N THR A 165 0.77 -1.39 13.80
CA THR A 165 0.37 -1.35 15.22
C THR A 165 -0.52 -0.13 15.48
N GLY A 166 -1.73 -0.40 15.95
CA GLY A 166 -2.69 0.61 16.37
C GLY A 166 -2.32 1.27 17.70
N PRO A 167 -3.06 2.32 18.11
CA PRO A 167 -2.76 3.07 19.34
C PRO A 167 -2.85 2.25 20.63
N ASP A 168 -3.58 1.15 20.62
CA ASP A 168 -3.73 0.23 21.76
C ASP A 168 -2.64 -0.86 21.80
N GLY A 169 -1.67 -0.81 20.89
CA GLY A 169 -0.60 -1.80 20.76
C GLY A 169 -0.99 -3.06 19.99
N SER A 170 -2.25 -3.17 19.52
CA SER A 170 -2.70 -4.30 18.72
C SER A 170 -2.45 -4.08 17.22
N ILE A 171 -2.18 -5.14 16.46
CA ILE A 171 -2.05 -5.04 15.01
C ILE A 171 -3.43 -5.27 14.39
N THR A 172 -4.00 -4.21 13.82
CA THR A 172 -5.33 -4.26 13.21
C THR A 172 -5.27 -4.23 11.69
N ASN A 173 -4.25 -3.61 11.11
CA ASN A 173 -4.16 -3.35 9.68
C ASN A 173 -2.78 -3.72 9.14
N TRP A 174 -2.68 -3.75 7.82
CA TRP A 174 -1.43 -4.02 7.11
C TRP A 174 -1.17 -2.96 6.04
N LEU A 175 0.09 -2.63 5.87
CA LEU A 175 0.60 -1.92 4.70
C LEU A 175 1.09 -2.95 3.68
N GLY A 176 0.46 -2.98 2.52
CA GLY A 176 0.97 -3.67 1.34
C GLY A 176 1.76 -2.72 0.46
N VAL A 177 2.95 -3.12 0.03
CA VAL A 177 3.80 -2.37 -0.93
C VAL A 177 4.11 -3.27 -2.11
N GLN A 178 3.61 -2.91 -3.28
CA GLN A 178 3.71 -3.70 -4.51
C GLN A 178 4.56 -3.01 -5.56
N ARG A 179 5.24 -3.81 -6.39
CA ARG A 179 5.96 -3.31 -7.56
C ARG A 179 5.91 -4.36 -8.67
N ALA A 180 5.43 -3.95 -9.84
CA ALA A 180 5.61 -4.71 -11.05
C ALA A 180 7.12 -4.78 -11.37
N ILE A 181 7.64 -5.99 -11.49
CA ILE A 181 8.96 -6.24 -12.02
C ILE A 181 8.77 -6.54 -13.49
N ASP A 182 9.15 -5.59 -14.33
CA ASP A 182 9.33 -5.88 -15.74
C ASP A 182 10.50 -6.85 -15.86
N SER A 183 10.26 -7.99 -16.51
CA SER A 183 11.33 -8.87 -16.97
C SER A 183 12.04 -8.20 -18.15
N ALA A 184 12.75 -7.11 -17.88
CA ALA A 184 13.75 -6.57 -18.77
C ALA A 184 15.12 -7.01 -18.23
N ASN A 185 15.80 -7.84 -19.03
CA ASN A 185 17.14 -8.43 -18.88
C ASN A 185 17.21 -9.76 -18.12
N SER A 186 16.79 -10.83 -18.82
CA SER A 186 17.58 -12.07 -18.86
C SER A 186 18.76 -11.91 -19.81
#